data_AF-A0A7C9PWC0-F1
#
_entry.id   AF-A0A7C9PWC0-F1
#
_cell.length_a   1.000
_cell.length_b   1.000
_cell.length_c   1.000
_cell.angle_alpha   90.00
_cell.angle_beta   90.00
_cell.angle_gamma   90.00
#
_symmetry.space_group_name_H-M   'P 1'
#
loop_
_entity.id
_entity.type
_entity.pdbx_description
1 polymer ?
#
loop_
_entity_poly.entity_id
_entity_poly.type
_entity_poly.pdbx_seq_one_letter_code
_entity_poly.pdbx_strand_id
1 'polypeptide(L)'
;MTSEVEKESDFQIYYEELQSLYRKNGLFESMVNSFAQKYLSRLEWQKREQTDDIRKKTLATMYLLEESACIACIVKKRWPVFVYPGSIKTFEEISEGLHPEVPEPLKQMIWVSICRGNPPRDRPYV
;
A
#
# COMPACT_ATOMS: atom_id res chain seq x y z
N MET A 1 11.41 0.22 10.85
CA MET A 1 12.06 0.53 9.55
C MET A 1 11.53 1.83 8.99
N THR A 2 10.23 2.09 9.10
CA THR A 2 9.54 3.33 8.72
C THR A 2 9.85 4.55 9.60
N SER A 3 10.17 4.36 10.89
CA SER A 3 10.40 5.47 11.85
C SER A 3 11.51 6.46 11.50
N GLU A 4 12.51 6.08 10.69
CA GLU A 4 13.54 7.03 10.22
C GLU A 4 13.09 7.76 8.94
N VAL A 5 12.28 7.12 8.10
CA VAL A 5 11.76 7.69 6.86
C VAL A 5 10.65 8.70 7.14
N GLU A 6 9.87 8.48 8.20
CA GLU A 6 8.83 9.40 8.69
C GLU A 6 9.37 10.77 9.12
N LYS A 7 10.67 10.86 9.47
CA LYS A 7 11.32 12.12 9.87
C LYS A 7 11.75 12.97 8.68
N GLU A 8 11.65 12.44 7.46
CA GLU A 8 12.08 13.13 6.26
C GLU A 8 11.05 14.17 5.82
N SER A 9 11.51 15.30 5.30
CA SER A 9 10.63 16.38 4.84
C SER A 9 9.66 15.92 3.73
N ASP A 10 10.08 14.96 2.91
CA ASP A 10 9.28 14.42 1.81
C ASP A 10 8.13 13.53 2.30
N PHE A 11 8.25 12.92 3.48
CA PHE A 11 7.21 12.04 4.02
C PHE A 11 5.90 12.80 4.19
N GLN A 12 5.95 13.98 4.83
CA GLN A 12 4.76 14.79 5.08
C GLN A 12 4.11 15.24 3.76
N ILE A 13 4.91 15.58 2.74
CA ILE A 13 4.42 15.96 1.41
C ILE A 13 3.63 14.79 0.80
N TYR A 14 4.24 13.60 0.72
CA TYR A 14 3.57 12.45 0.12
C TYR A 14 2.37 11.98 0.93
N TYR A 15 2.43 12.07 2.25
CA TYR A 15 1.31 11.73 3.11
C TYR A 15 0.11 12.66 2.90
N GLU A 16 0.34 13.97 2.81
CA GLU A 16 -0.71 14.96 2.51
C GLU A 16 -1.30 14.79 1.11
N GLU A 17 -0.46 14.50 0.11
CA GLU A 17 -0.90 14.19 -1.25
C GLU A 17 -1.81 12.96 -1.28
N LEU A 18 -1.40 11.87 -0.62
CA LEU A 18 -2.17 10.63 -0.51
C LEU A 18 -3.48 10.81 0.26
N GLN A 19 -3.47 11.59 1.34
CA GLN A 19 -4.70 11.96 2.06
C GLN A 19 -5.64 12.80 1.19
N SER A 20 -5.11 13.76 0.44
CA SER A 20 -5.90 14.54 -0.52
C SER A 20 -6.49 13.64 -1.60
N LEU A 21 -5.71 12.70 -2.12
CA LEU A 21 -6.14 11.75 -3.14
C LEU A 21 -7.27 10.85 -2.62
N TYR A 22 -7.11 10.29 -1.42
CA TYR A 22 -8.14 9.51 -0.74
C TYR A 22 -9.48 10.25 -0.60
N ARG A 23 -9.45 11.56 -0.33
CA ARG A 23 -10.68 12.36 -0.22
C ARG A 23 -11.32 12.75 -1.55
N LYS A 24 -10.53 12.80 -2.63
CA LYS A 24 -10.95 13.40 -3.92
C LYS A 24 -11.18 12.39 -5.03
N ASN A 25 -10.57 11.21 -4.96
CA ASN A 25 -10.62 10.20 -6.01
C ASN A 25 -11.30 8.93 -5.47
N GLY A 26 -12.51 8.66 -5.97
CA GLY A 26 -13.31 7.51 -5.53
C GLY A 26 -12.72 6.14 -5.87
N LEU A 27 -11.89 6.04 -6.92
CA LEU A 27 -11.21 4.79 -7.26
C LEU A 27 -10.11 4.48 -6.24
N PHE A 28 -9.28 5.48 -5.91
CA PHE A 28 -8.25 5.37 -4.89
C PHE A 28 -8.88 5.14 -3.50
N GLU A 29 -9.95 5.87 -3.17
CA GLU A 29 -10.71 5.67 -1.93
C GLU A 29 -11.22 4.22 -1.81
N SER A 30 -11.81 3.67 -2.88
CA SER A 30 -12.32 2.30 -2.93
C SER A 30 -11.21 1.26 -2.73
N MET A 31 -10.04 1.48 -3.35
CA MET A 31 -8.86 0.62 -3.15
C MET A 31 -8.40 0.63 -1.68
N VAL A 32 -8.26 1.83 -1.09
CA VAL A 32 -7.84 1.98 0.32
C VAL A 32 -8.85 1.35 1.27
N ASN A 33 -10.15 1.56 1.04
CA ASN A 33 -11.22 0.93 1.81
C ASN A 33 -11.19 -0.60 1.70
N SER A 34 -10.94 -1.13 0.49
CA SER A 34 -10.79 -2.57 0.24
C SER A 34 -9.58 -3.16 0.96
N PHE A 35 -8.47 -2.41 1.03
CA PHE A 35 -7.32 -2.78 1.85
C PHE A 35 -7.70 -2.83 3.33
N ALA A 36 -8.31 -1.76 3.86
CA ALA A 36 -8.65 -1.69 5.28
C ALA A 36 -9.53 -2.88 5.70
N GLN A 37 -10.55 -3.22 4.91
CA GLN A 37 -11.40 -4.37 5.16
C GLN A 37 -10.61 -5.69 5.17
N LYS A 38 -9.75 -5.93 4.17
CA LYS A 38 -8.93 -7.15 4.09
C LYS A 38 -7.92 -7.22 5.24
N TYR A 39 -7.27 -6.12 5.56
CA TYR A 39 -6.30 -6.01 6.64
C TYR A 39 -6.94 -6.36 7.99
N LEU A 40 -8.11 -5.78 8.28
CA LEU A 40 -8.86 -6.07 9.50
C LEU A 40 -9.35 -7.52 9.55
N SER A 41 -9.88 -8.06 8.45
CA SER A 41 -10.34 -9.47 8.42
C SER A 41 -9.22 -10.48 8.76
N ARG A 42 -7.98 -10.17 8.38
CA ARG A 42 -6.79 -10.98 8.73
C ARG A 42 -6.43 -10.87 10.21
N LEU A 43 -6.58 -9.68 10.80
CA LEU A 43 -6.29 -9.42 12.21
C LEU A 43 -7.38 -9.96 13.15
N GLU A 44 -8.65 -9.90 12.76
CA GLU A 44 -9.76 -10.42 13.56
C GLU A 44 -9.73 -11.95 13.67
N TRP A 45 -9.24 -12.63 12.64
CA TRP A 45 -8.92 -14.06 12.73
C TRP A 45 -7.89 -14.35 13.85
N GLN A 46 -7.03 -13.37 14.17
CA GLN A 46 -6.00 -13.48 15.21
C GLN A 46 -6.43 -12.95 16.59
N LYS A 47 -7.45 -12.08 16.69
CA LYS A 47 -7.84 -11.42 17.94
C LYS A 47 -9.37 -11.32 18.10
N ARG A 48 -9.91 -11.93 19.16
CA ARG A 48 -11.31 -11.81 19.62
C ARG A 48 -11.54 -10.51 20.41
N GLU A 49 -11.29 -9.34 19.82
CA GLU A 49 -11.54 -8.06 20.50
C GLU A 49 -12.66 -7.24 19.82
N GLN A 50 -13.66 -6.89 20.65
CA GLN A 50 -14.76 -5.98 20.31
C GLN A 50 -14.28 -4.53 20.43
N THR A 51 -13.59 -4.02 19.43
CA THR A 51 -13.39 -2.56 19.26
C THR A 51 -14.34 -2.03 18.19
N ASP A 52 -14.75 -0.77 18.33
CA ASP A 52 -15.56 -0.03 17.36
C ASP A 52 -14.99 -0.13 15.92
N ASP A 53 -15.81 -0.63 15.00
CA ASP A 53 -15.44 -0.94 13.62
C ASP A 53 -14.99 0.32 12.86
N ILE A 54 -15.60 1.48 13.16
CA ILE A 54 -15.24 2.76 12.54
C ILE A 54 -13.80 3.14 12.89
N ARG A 55 -13.42 2.97 14.16
CA ARG A 55 -12.08 3.28 14.64
C ARG A 55 -11.04 2.32 14.04
N LYS A 56 -11.35 1.03 13.97
CA LYS A 56 -10.48 0.02 13.33
C LYS A 56 -10.22 0.36 11.87
N LYS A 57 -11.28 0.68 11.11
CA LYS A 57 -11.17 1.07 9.71
C LYS A 57 -10.33 2.33 9.52
N THR A 58 -10.57 3.35 10.34
CA THR A 58 -9.79 4.60 10.31
C THR A 58 -8.30 4.35 10.52
N LEU A 59 -7.94 3.51 11.50
CA LEU A 59 -6.53 3.16 11.76
C LEU A 59 -5.91 2.37 10.60
N ALA A 60 -6.64 1.43 10.02
CA ALA A 60 -6.15 0.65 8.87
C ALA A 60 -5.95 1.52 7.62
N THR A 61 -6.85 2.48 7.39
CA THR A 61 -6.70 3.50 6.34
C THR A 61 -5.46 4.35 6.58
N MET A 62 -5.31 4.93 7.78
CA MET A 62 -4.14 5.75 8.12
C MET A 62 -2.83 4.98 7.92
N TYR A 63 -2.78 3.74 8.42
CA TYR A 63 -1.63 2.87 8.28
C TYR A 63 -1.22 2.68 6.82
N LEU A 64 -2.16 2.40 5.92
CA LEU A 64 -1.84 2.24 4.51
C LEU A 64 -1.27 3.52 3.88
N LEU A 65 -1.85 4.68 4.21
CA LEU A 65 -1.39 5.96 3.68
C LEU A 65 0.01 6.31 4.19
N GLU A 66 0.30 6.02 5.47
CA GLU A 66 1.62 6.21 6.07
C GLU A 66 2.68 5.30 5.42
N GLU A 67 2.37 4.01 5.25
CA GLU A 67 3.26 3.07 4.57
C GLU A 67 3.50 3.49 3.12
N SER A 68 2.45 3.94 2.42
CA SER A 68 2.56 4.42 1.04
C SER A 68 3.46 5.67 0.95
N ALA A 69 3.37 6.60 1.91
CA ALA A 69 4.26 7.76 1.97
C ALA A 69 5.71 7.35 2.25
N CYS A 70 5.94 6.39 3.15
CA CYS A 70 7.28 5.84 3.40
C CYS A 70 7.87 5.18 2.15
N ILE A 71 7.08 4.36 1.46
CA ILE A 71 7.47 3.73 0.20
C ILE A 71 7.83 4.81 -0.84
N ALA A 72 7.04 5.88 -0.97
CA ALA A 72 7.34 6.97 -1.88
C ALA A 72 8.72 7.60 -1.60
N CYS A 73 9.05 7.87 -0.33
CA CYS A 73 10.37 8.36 0.06
C CYS A 73 11.50 7.38 -0.31
N ILE A 74 11.30 6.08 -0.07
CA ILE A 74 12.28 5.04 -0.37
C ILE A 74 12.50 4.92 -1.89
N VAL A 75 11.43 4.94 -2.70
CA VAL A 75 11.53 4.91 -4.17
C VAL A 75 12.26 6.16 -4.69
N LYS A 76 11.92 7.34 -4.15
CA LYS A 76 12.61 8.60 -4.48
C LYS A 76 14.12 8.50 -4.26
N LYS A 77 14.54 7.77 -3.22
CA LYS A 77 15.94 7.47 -2.90
C LYS A 77 16.59 6.39 -3.77
N ARG A 78 15.97 6.03 -4.90
CA ARG A 78 16.46 5.03 -5.87
C ARG A 78 16.41 3.59 -5.36
N TRP A 79 15.48 3.28 -4.45
CA TRP A 79 15.18 1.91 -4.02
C TRP A 79 13.76 1.51 -4.48
N PRO A 80 13.53 1.25 -5.77
CA PRO A 80 12.18 1.08 -6.31
C PRO A 80 11.58 -0.30 -6.08
N VAL A 81 12.38 -1.31 -5.74
CA VAL A 81 11.94 -2.72 -5.70
C VAL A 81 11.51 -3.10 -4.29
N PHE A 82 10.24 -3.51 -4.15
CA PHE A 82 9.67 -4.02 -2.91
C PHE A 82 9.34 -5.49 -3.06
N VAL A 83 9.91 -6.31 -2.18
CA VAL A 83 9.72 -7.77 -2.18
C VAL A 83 8.87 -8.15 -0.99
N TYR A 84 7.71 -8.78 -1.24
CA TYR A 84 6.77 -9.15 -0.18
C TYR A 84 6.30 -10.61 -0.30
N PRO A 85 6.20 -11.36 0.82
CA PRO A 85 5.62 -12.70 0.79
C PRO A 85 4.10 -12.67 0.63
N GLY A 86 3.62 -13.11 -0.53
CA GLY A 86 2.21 -13.08 -0.92
C GLY A 86 1.80 -11.81 -1.66
N SER A 87 0.50 -11.58 -1.78
CA SER A 87 -0.08 -10.44 -2.51
C SER A 87 -0.61 -9.35 -1.59
N ILE A 88 -0.32 -8.10 -1.96
CA ILE A 88 -0.97 -6.90 -1.43
C ILE A 88 -1.54 -6.15 -2.62
N LYS A 89 -2.83 -6.39 -2.90
CA LYS A 89 -3.54 -5.87 -4.08
C LYS A 89 -3.34 -4.37 -4.30
N THR A 90 -3.32 -3.58 -3.23
CA THR A 90 -3.08 -2.12 -3.31
C THR A 90 -1.79 -1.79 -4.05
N PHE A 91 -0.67 -2.41 -3.68
CA PHE A 91 0.62 -2.11 -4.26
C PHE A 91 0.81 -2.75 -5.64
N GLU A 92 0.14 -3.87 -5.90
CA GLU A 92 0.02 -4.46 -7.24
C GLU A 92 -0.69 -3.46 -8.19
N GLU A 93 -1.89 -2.98 -7.83
CA GLU A 93 -2.65 -2.02 -8.63
C GLU A 93 -1.87 -0.71 -8.87
N ILE A 94 -1.15 -0.21 -7.86
CA ILE A 94 -0.29 0.97 -8.00
C ILE A 94 0.84 0.70 -8.99
N SER A 95 1.54 -0.43 -8.85
CA SER A 95 2.67 -0.79 -9.75
C SER A 95 2.24 -1.10 -11.18
N GLU A 96 0.98 -1.51 -11.38
CA GLU A 96 0.37 -1.73 -12.70
C GLU A 96 -0.15 -0.42 -13.34
N GLY A 97 -0.04 0.71 -12.63
CA GLY A 97 -0.43 2.02 -13.14
C GLY A 97 -1.94 2.29 -13.12
N LEU A 98 -2.72 1.53 -12.33
CA LEU A 98 -4.18 1.71 -12.24
C LEU A 98 -4.60 2.95 -11.44
N HIS A 99 -3.65 3.56 -10.71
CA HIS A 99 -3.86 4.78 -9.94
C HIS A 99 -2.83 5.84 -10.36
N PRO A 100 -2.94 6.42 -11.58
CA PRO A 100 -1.95 7.35 -12.13
C PRO A 100 -1.81 8.67 -11.34
N GLU A 101 -2.74 8.95 -10.42
CA GLU A 101 -2.77 10.15 -9.59
C GLU A 101 -1.94 10.03 -8.31
N VAL A 102 -1.39 8.86 -7.99
CA VAL A 102 -0.48 8.70 -6.83
C VAL A 102 0.78 9.56 -6.99
N PRO A 103 1.47 9.91 -5.89
CA PRO A 103 2.77 10.57 -5.95
C PRO A 103 3.72 9.91 -6.95
N GLU A 104 4.47 10.72 -7.69
CA GLU A 104 5.34 10.25 -8.77
C GLU A 104 6.30 9.10 -8.36
N PRO A 105 6.92 9.10 -7.16
CA PRO A 105 7.74 7.95 -6.76
C PRO A 105 6.96 6.64 -6.67
N LEU A 106 5.68 6.64 -6.28
CA LEU A 106 4.88 5.41 -6.22
C LEU A 106 4.59 4.83 -7.60
N LYS A 107 4.52 5.67 -8.64
CA LYS A 107 4.38 5.19 -10.03
C LYS A 107 5.62 4.47 -10.54
N GLN A 108 6.78 4.75 -9.93
CA GLN A 108 8.07 4.16 -10.27
C GLN A 108 8.38 2.92 -9.43
N MET A 109 7.49 2.55 -8.52
CA MET A 109 7.62 1.37 -7.66
C MET A 109 7.51 0.08 -8.47
N ILE A 110 8.40 -0.86 -8.18
CA ILE A 110 8.35 -2.23 -8.68
C ILE A 110 7.92 -3.13 -7.53
N TRP A 111 6.74 -3.73 -7.65
CA TRP A 111 6.22 -4.66 -6.64
C TRP A 111 6.50 -6.11 -7.04
N VAL A 112 7.18 -6.85 -6.16
CA VAL A 112 7.52 -8.26 -6.36
C VAL A 112 6.89 -9.11 -5.27
N SER A 113 5.85 -9.86 -5.66
CA SER A 113 5.18 -10.81 -4.78
C SER A 113 5.82 -12.19 -4.86
N ILE A 114 6.31 -12.70 -3.72
CA ILE A 114 6.80 -14.07 -3.58
C ILE A 114 5.65 -14.96 -3.12
N CYS A 115 5.12 -15.78 -4.03
CA CYS A 115 4.15 -16.82 -3.71
C CYS A 115 4.86 -18.17 -3.54
N ARG A 116 4.45 -18.98 -2.56
CA ARG A 116 4.87 -20.40 -2.54
C ARG A 116 4.29 -21.06 -3.79
N GLY A 117 5.17 -21.50 -4.69
CA GLY A 117 4.78 -21.96 -6.02
C GLY A 117 3.86 -23.18 -6.00
N ASN A 118 2.85 -23.17 -6.86
CA ASN A 118 2.96 -24.02 -8.03
C ASN A 118 3.30 -23.11 -9.22
N PRO A 119 4.34 -23.40 -10.02
CA PRO A 119 4.64 -22.59 -11.19
C PRO A 119 3.45 -22.62 -12.16
N PRO A 120 3.10 -21.50 -12.82
CA PRO A 120 2.15 -21.53 -13.92
C PRO A 120 2.75 -22.38 -15.06
N ARG A 121 1.99 -23.36 -15.55
CA ARG A 121 2.46 -24.31 -16.57
C ARG A 121 2.74 -23.67 -17.94
N ASP A 122 2.27 -22.45 -18.18
CA ASP A 122 2.10 -21.95 -19.55
C ASP A 122 2.54 -20.48 -19.75
N ARG A 123 3.70 -20.06 -19.23
CA ARG A 123 4.34 -18.84 -19.78
C ARG A 123 5.81 -19.06 -20.12
N PRO A 124 6.20 -18.91 -21.40
CA PRO A 124 7.60 -18.78 -21.73
C PRO A 124 8.11 -17.42 -21.23
N TYR A 125 9.29 -17.44 -20.63
CA TYR A 125 10.05 -16.23 -20.32
C TYR A 125 10.44 -15.56 -21.65
N VAL A 126 10.09 -14.28 -21.80
CA VAL A 126 10.65 -13.37 -22.81
C VAL A 126 11.43 -12.31 -22.05
#